data_AF-A0AB34KB67-F1
#
_entry.id   AF-A0AB34KB67-F1
#
_cell.length_a   1.000
_cell.length_b   1.000
_cell.length_c   1.000
_cell.angle_alpha   90.00
_cell.angle_beta   90.00
_cell.angle_gamma   90.00
#
_symmetry.space_group_name_H-M   'P 1'
#
loop_
_entity.id
_entity.type
_entity.pdbx_description
1 polymer ?
#
loop_
_entity_poly.entity_id
_entity_poly.type
_entity_poly.pdbx_seq_one_letter_code
_entity_poly.pdbx_strand_id
1 'polypeptide(L)'
;MAEARMTNQQHLAAAQALKEEGNELLQRGDYEEAFSKYEEGLRHVESELLYQMAPEEQVELLRLRTPLLLNSVLCDLRMNPEDQTRRLALSESRVKSVLKLQPKNVKALFRMAQLHGRAGEFREARELLEKLCQQEPDERAFRAELASLKKRERAAELETAAFWGGALRKGLAEPRLERLEGGQANDAHDQDQESDGSFNRRAVTMGLARLYVMLERVFASLLLLWRSLVQKWGAGRRHDRDHSSPHVL
;
A
#
# COMPACT_ATOMS: atom_id res chain seq x y z
N MET A 1 -16.93 -37.52 22.62
CA MET A 1 -16.35 -36.54 23.55
C MET A 1 -16.64 -35.18 22.97
N ALA A 2 -17.42 -34.32 23.64
CA ALA A 2 -17.60 -32.95 23.17
C ALA A 2 -16.28 -32.22 23.42
N GLU A 3 -15.62 -31.73 22.37
CA GLU A 3 -14.50 -30.80 22.53
C GLU A 3 -15.00 -29.63 23.38
N ALA A 4 -14.34 -29.41 24.52
CA ALA A 4 -14.67 -28.30 25.39
C ALA A 4 -14.37 -27.00 24.62
N ARG A 5 -15.43 -26.37 24.10
CA ARG A 5 -15.32 -25.09 23.41
C ARG A 5 -14.78 -24.06 24.41
N MET A 6 -13.65 -23.45 24.06
CA MET A 6 -12.98 -22.45 24.89
C MET A 6 -13.92 -21.28 25.18
N THR A 7 -13.95 -20.80 26.43
CA THR A 7 -14.82 -19.69 26.84
C THR A 7 -14.27 -18.34 26.36
N ASN A 8 -15.13 -17.31 26.28
CA ASN A 8 -14.73 -15.94 25.94
C ASN A 8 -13.56 -15.45 26.81
N GLN A 9 -13.63 -15.67 28.13
CA GLN A 9 -12.56 -15.32 29.06
C GLN A 9 -11.26 -16.08 28.81
N GLN A 10 -11.34 -17.37 28.47
CA GLN A 10 -10.16 -18.17 28.15
C GLN A 10 -9.49 -17.67 26.85
N HIS A 11 -10.28 -17.30 25.84
CA HIS A 11 -9.78 -16.68 24.62
C HIS A 11 -9.05 -15.36 24.90
N LEU A 12 -9.65 -14.47 25.71
CA LEU A 12 -9.04 -13.18 26.08
C LEU A 12 -7.73 -13.38 26.87
N ALA A 13 -7.71 -14.31 27.82
CA ALA A 13 -6.52 -14.64 28.61
C ALA A 13 -5.38 -15.19 27.73
N ALA A 14 -5.70 -16.11 26.80
CA ALA A 14 -4.74 -16.66 25.85
C ALA A 14 -4.15 -15.57 24.94
N ALA A 15 -5.00 -14.70 24.39
CA ALA A 15 -4.56 -13.59 23.55
C ALA A 15 -3.65 -12.61 24.30
N GLN A 16 -3.94 -12.34 25.59
CA GLN A 16 -3.10 -11.48 26.42
C GLN A 16 -1.71 -12.11 26.66
N ALA A 17 -1.64 -13.40 26.98
CA ALA A 17 -0.37 -14.10 27.19
C ALA A 17 0.48 -14.10 25.91
N LEU A 18 -0.12 -14.42 24.76
CA LEU A 18 0.57 -14.42 23.47
C LEU A 18 1.07 -13.04 23.06
N LYS A 19 0.31 -11.98 23.38
CA LYS A 19 0.74 -10.60 23.18
C LYS A 19 1.97 -10.28 24.05
N GLU A 20 2.01 -10.74 25.30
CA GLU A 20 3.15 -10.53 26.21
C GLU A 20 4.40 -11.26 25.70
N GLU A 21 4.27 -12.54 25.34
CA GLU A 21 5.36 -13.32 24.71
C GLU A 21 5.89 -12.63 23.43
N GLY A 22 4.98 -12.19 22.56
CA GLY A 22 5.34 -11.47 21.34
C GLY A 22 6.05 -10.14 21.62
N ASN A 23 5.67 -9.44 22.70
CA ASN A 23 6.33 -8.19 23.09
C ASN A 23 7.77 -8.42 23.56
N GLU A 24 8.02 -9.50 24.30
CA GLU A 24 9.37 -9.86 24.73
C GLU A 24 10.27 -10.20 23.53
N LEU A 25 9.76 -11.02 22.60
CA LEU A 25 10.49 -11.36 21.37
C LEU A 25 10.77 -10.11 20.52
N LEU A 26 9.78 -9.23 20.38
CA LEU A 26 9.93 -7.96 19.67
C LEU A 26 11.01 -7.06 20.29
N GLN A 27 11.15 -7.07 21.62
CA GLN A 27 12.20 -6.33 22.32
C GLN A 27 13.59 -6.93 22.09
N ARG A 28 13.69 -8.25 21.97
CA ARG A 28 14.94 -8.97 21.64
C ARG A 28 15.35 -8.80 20.18
N GLY A 29 14.42 -8.41 19.30
CA GLY A 29 14.65 -8.29 17.86
C GLY A 29 14.26 -9.54 17.07
N ASP A 30 13.66 -10.53 17.72
CA ASP A 30 13.19 -11.79 17.15
C ASP A 30 11.84 -11.55 16.43
N TYR A 31 11.89 -10.83 15.29
CA TYR A 31 10.69 -10.29 14.66
C TYR A 31 9.77 -11.35 14.07
N GLU A 32 10.30 -12.45 13.54
CA GLU A 32 9.48 -13.52 12.94
C GLU A 32 8.75 -14.31 14.01
N GLU A 33 9.44 -14.66 15.09
CA GLU A 33 8.86 -15.32 16.25
C GLU A 33 7.83 -14.41 16.94
N ALA A 34 8.14 -13.12 17.09
CA ALA A 34 7.20 -12.14 17.62
C ALA A 34 5.95 -12.03 16.74
N PHE A 35 6.13 -11.94 15.41
CA PHE A 35 5.03 -11.93 14.45
C PHE A 35 4.15 -13.17 14.61
N SER A 36 4.77 -14.36 14.68
CA SER A 36 4.06 -15.62 14.90
C SER A 36 3.19 -15.55 16.15
N LYS A 37 3.75 -15.14 17.29
CA LYS A 37 2.99 -14.98 18.55
C LYS A 37 1.82 -14.02 18.45
N TYR A 38 1.98 -12.91 17.73
CA TYR A 38 0.86 -12.00 17.48
C TYR A 38 -0.21 -12.64 16.60
N GLU A 39 0.15 -13.42 15.58
CA GLU A 39 -0.81 -14.20 14.77
C GLU A 39 -1.57 -15.21 15.62
N GLU A 40 -0.87 -15.94 16.50
CA GLU A 40 -1.53 -16.89 17.40
C GLU A 40 -2.53 -16.17 18.30
N GLY A 41 -2.14 -15.02 18.86
CA GLY A 41 -3.03 -14.19 19.68
C GLY A 41 -4.26 -13.72 18.91
N LEU A 42 -4.09 -13.33 17.63
CA LEU A 42 -5.19 -12.86 16.78
C LEU A 42 -6.24 -13.93 16.52
N ARG A 43 -5.88 -15.22 16.47
CA ARG A 43 -6.81 -16.35 16.35
C ARG A 43 -7.77 -16.46 17.54
N HIS A 44 -7.38 -15.95 18.71
CA HIS A 44 -8.25 -15.93 19.89
C HIS A 44 -9.14 -14.69 19.97
N VAL A 45 -8.88 -13.65 19.18
CA VAL A 45 -9.64 -12.37 19.19
C VAL A 45 -10.11 -12.00 17.78
N GLU A 46 -10.54 -13.00 17.02
CA GLU A 46 -11.11 -12.83 15.68
C GLU A 46 -12.36 -11.95 15.67
N SER A 47 -12.61 -11.28 14.55
CA SER A 47 -13.69 -10.28 14.46
C SER A 47 -15.07 -10.94 14.54
N GLU A 48 -15.15 -12.21 14.17
CA GLU A 48 -16.33 -13.06 14.19
C GLU A 48 -16.82 -13.32 15.62
N LEU A 49 -15.93 -13.24 16.62
CA LEU A 49 -16.27 -13.40 18.03
C LEU A 49 -16.99 -12.17 18.61
N LEU A 50 -16.86 -10.98 17.98
CA LEU A 50 -17.48 -9.73 18.45
C LEU A 50 -18.99 -9.85 18.61
N TYR A 51 -19.67 -10.52 17.67
CA TYR A 51 -21.14 -10.62 17.67
C TYR A 51 -21.68 -11.65 18.67
N GLN A 52 -20.81 -12.47 19.27
CA GLN A 52 -21.16 -13.52 20.23
C GLN A 52 -20.86 -13.10 21.68
N MET A 53 -20.32 -11.90 21.87
CA MET A 53 -19.82 -11.39 23.15
C MET A 53 -20.72 -10.30 23.75
N ALA A 54 -20.71 -10.20 25.08
CA ALA A 54 -21.32 -9.07 25.78
C ALA A 54 -20.59 -7.75 25.45
N PRO A 55 -21.25 -6.57 25.53
CA PRO A 55 -20.63 -5.29 25.17
C PRO A 55 -19.29 -5.02 25.88
N GLU A 56 -19.18 -5.39 27.15
CA GLU A 56 -17.96 -5.22 27.95
C GLU A 56 -16.81 -6.11 27.43
N GLU A 57 -17.13 -7.35 27.06
CA GLU A 57 -16.18 -8.30 26.48
C GLU A 57 -15.74 -7.87 25.08
N GLN A 58 -16.63 -7.27 24.29
CA GLN A 58 -16.29 -6.71 22.98
C GLN A 58 -15.25 -5.58 23.10
N VAL A 59 -15.40 -4.72 24.10
CA VAL A 59 -14.42 -3.65 24.38
C VAL A 59 -13.06 -4.24 24.75
N GLU A 60 -13.03 -5.28 25.59
CA GLU A 60 -11.79 -5.96 25.97
C GLU A 60 -11.14 -6.69 24.79
N LEU A 61 -11.93 -7.37 23.95
CA LEU A 61 -11.47 -7.98 22.71
C LEU A 61 -10.81 -6.95 21.81
N LEU A 62 -11.46 -5.80 21.56
CA LEU A 62 -10.90 -4.74 20.72
C LEU A 62 -9.62 -4.13 21.32
N ARG A 63 -9.55 -4.01 22.65
CA ARG A 63 -8.37 -3.53 23.38
C ARG A 63 -7.17 -4.47 23.21
N LEU A 64 -7.40 -5.78 23.09
CA LEU A 64 -6.35 -6.78 22.83
C LEU A 64 -6.01 -6.90 21.34
N ARG A 65 -7.02 -6.91 20.47
CA ARG A 65 -6.85 -7.04 19.02
C ARG A 65 -6.03 -5.90 18.43
N THR A 66 -6.23 -4.68 18.91
CA THR A 66 -5.52 -3.48 18.42
C THR A 66 -3.99 -3.60 18.53
N PRO A 67 -3.38 -3.83 19.71
CA PRO A 67 -1.94 -3.98 19.82
C PRO A 67 -1.41 -5.22 19.10
N LEU A 68 -2.13 -6.34 19.08
CA LEU A 68 -1.73 -7.52 18.31
C LEU A 68 -1.59 -7.21 16.80
N LEU A 69 -2.58 -6.52 16.22
CA LEU A 69 -2.52 -6.09 14.82
C LEU A 69 -1.37 -5.09 14.58
N LEU A 70 -1.23 -4.07 15.42
CA LEU A 70 -0.22 -3.04 15.19
C LEU A 70 1.22 -3.51 15.47
N ASN A 71 1.40 -4.45 16.38
CA ASN A 71 2.72 -5.02 16.67
C ASN A 71 3.14 -6.04 15.61
N SER A 72 2.23 -6.85 15.07
CA SER A 72 2.55 -7.71 13.90
C SER A 72 2.99 -6.87 12.70
N VAL A 73 2.31 -5.75 12.41
CA VAL A 73 2.72 -4.79 11.37
C VAL A 73 4.09 -4.18 11.69
N LEU A 74 4.39 -3.91 12.96
CA LEU A 74 5.71 -3.43 13.37
C LEU A 74 6.81 -4.47 13.11
N CYS A 75 6.54 -5.75 13.38
CA CYS A 75 7.47 -6.83 13.04
C CYS A 75 7.75 -6.84 11.55
N ASP A 76 6.72 -6.82 10.71
CA ASP A 76 6.87 -6.74 9.24
C ASP A 76 7.76 -5.55 8.84
N LEU A 77 7.47 -4.36 9.36
CA LEU A 77 8.24 -3.13 9.07
C LEU A 77 9.71 -3.18 9.53
N ARG A 78 10.09 -4.11 10.42
CA ARG A 78 11.44 -4.30 10.96
C ARG A 78 12.18 -5.49 10.36
N MET A 79 11.48 -6.39 9.66
CA MET A 79 12.09 -7.52 8.95
C MET A 79 12.92 -7.08 7.73
N ASN A 80 13.57 -8.04 7.09
CA ASN A 80 14.33 -7.79 5.87
C ASN A 80 13.41 -7.32 4.72
N PRO A 81 13.92 -6.49 3.77
CA PRO A 81 13.10 -5.92 2.69
C PRO A 81 12.40 -6.94 1.79
N GLU A 82 13.00 -8.12 1.61
CA GLU A 82 12.47 -9.20 0.79
C GLU A 82 11.18 -9.78 1.39
N ASP A 83 11.15 -9.97 2.71
CA ASP A 83 9.99 -10.50 3.45
C ASP A 83 8.90 -9.44 3.61
N GLN A 84 9.30 -8.17 3.72
CA GLN A 84 8.38 -7.04 3.80
C GLN A 84 7.44 -7.00 2.61
N THR A 85 7.98 -7.11 1.40
CA THR A 85 7.21 -6.93 0.16
C THR A 85 6.06 -7.92 0.05
N ARG A 86 6.25 -9.15 0.55
CA ARG A 86 5.19 -10.19 0.54
C ARG A 86 4.04 -9.87 1.49
N ARG A 87 4.31 -9.16 2.60
CA ARG A 87 3.35 -8.91 3.68
C ARG A 87 2.77 -7.49 3.70
N LEU A 88 3.25 -6.56 2.85
CA LEU A 88 2.77 -5.17 2.80
C LEU A 88 1.24 -5.06 2.69
N ALA A 89 0.61 -5.81 1.78
CA ALA A 89 -0.84 -5.75 1.57
C ALA A 89 -1.63 -6.24 2.80
N LEU A 90 -1.15 -7.30 3.45
CA LEU A 90 -1.73 -7.80 4.70
C LEU A 90 -1.58 -6.76 5.82
N SER A 91 -0.38 -6.22 5.98
CA SER A 91 -0.09 -5.16 6.94
C SER A 91 -0.98 -3.92 6.74
N GLU A 92 -1.16 -3.47 5.50
CA GLU A 92 -2.04 -2.35 5.17
C GLU A 92 -3.50 -2.63 5.54
N SER A 93 -4.00 -3.83 5.22
CA SER A 93 -5.35 -4.27 5.59
C SER A 93 -5.56 -4.27 7.11
N ARG A 94 -4.57 -4.73 7.88
CA ARG A 94 -4.60 -4.71 9.36
C ARG A 94 -4.70 -3.29 9.89
N VAL A 95 -3.85 -2.39 9.42
CA VAL A 95 -3.89 -0.99 9.86
C VAL A 95 -5.21 -0.32 9.48
N LYS A 96 -5.73 -0.56 8.27
CA LYS A 96 -7.06 -0.08 7.85
C LYS A 96 -8.16 -0.57 8.77
N SER A 97 -8.12 -1.85 9.19
CA SER A 97 -9.12 -2.41 10.12
C SER A 97 -9.12 -1.70 11.47
N VAL A 98 -7.94 -1.34 12.00
CA VAL A 98 -7.81 -0.56 13.24
C VAL A 98 -8.34 0.85 13.04
N LEU A 99 -7.94 1.54 11.95
CA LEU A 99 -8.35 2.92 11.67
C LEU A 99 -9.85 3.05 11.39
N LYS A 100 -10.50 2.01 10.88
CA LYS A 100 -11.96 1.99 10.71
C LYS A 100 -12.70 2.15 12.04
N LEU A 101 -12.17 1.57 13.11
CA LEU A 101 -12.75 1.63 14.46
C LEU A 101 -12.17 2.77 15.30
N GLN A 102 -10.90 3.10 15.08
CA GLN A 102 -10.16 4.12 15.83
C GLN A 102 -9.45 5.08 14.86
N PRO A 103 -10.19 6.00 14.22
CA PRO A 103 -9.62 6.87 13.17
C PRO A 103 -8.50 7.79 13.64
N LYS A 104 -8.44 8.06 14.95
CA LYS A 104 -7.44 8.93 15.60
C LYS A 104 -6.32 8.15 16.28
N ASN A 105 -6.19 6.84 16.04
CA ASN A 105 -5.14 6.04 16.64
C ASN A 105 -3.78 6.42 16.06
N VAL A 106 -3.00 7.17 16.84
CA VAL A 106 -1.68 7.71 16.47
C VAL A 106 -0.71 6.60 16.03
N LYS A 107 -0.68 5.47 16.75
CA LYS A 107 0.19 4.34 16.40
C LYS A 107 -0.21 3.74 15.05
N ALA A 108 -1.50 3.56 14.79
CA ALA A 108 -2.00 3.05 13.51
C ALA A 108 -1.69 4.01 12.35
N LEU A 109 -1.93 5.31 12.52
CA LEU A 109 -1.60 6.33 11.53
C LEU A 109 -0.09 6.35 11.23
N PHE A 110 0.74 6.23 12.26
CA PHE A 110 2.19 6.17 12.08
C PHE A 110 2.63 4.93 11.30
N ARG A 111 2.07 3.76 11.62
CA ARG A 111 2.33 2.52 10.86
C ARG A 111 1.87 2.64 9.41
N MET A 112 0.71 3.26 9.16
CA MET A 112 0.22 3.52 7.80
C MET A 112 1.20 4.37 6.99
N ALA A 113 1.73 5.44 7.60
CA ALA A 113 2.70 6.28 6.92
C ALA A 113 4.00 5.53 6.60
N GLN A 114 4.46 4.66 7.50
CA GLN A 114 5.61 3.78 7.26
C GLN A 114 5.34 2.81 6.10
N LEU A 115 4.14 2.21 6.03
CA LEU A 115 3.75 1.32 4.94
C LEU A 115 3.68 2.03 3.59
N HIS A 116 3.03 3.19 3.49
CA HIS A 116 3.03 4.02 2.27
C HIS A 116 4.47 4.35 1.85
N GLY A 117 5.32 4.72 2.81
CA GLY A 117 6.72 4.99 2.54
C GLY A 117 7.47 3.78 2.00
N ARG A 118 7.15 2.55 2.43
CA ARG A 118 7.73 1.30 1.90
C ARG A 118 7.20 0.97 0.52
N ALA A 119 5.93 1.27 0.25
CA ALA A 119 5.30 1.09 -1.06
C ALA A 119 5.77 2.11 -2.13
N GLY A 120 6.54 3.12 -1.73
CA GLY A 120 6.97 4.21 -2.62
C GLY A 120 5.92 5.30 -2.81
N GLU A 121 4.84 5.27 -2.01
CA GLU A 121 3.76 6.26 -1.97
C GLU A 121 4.21 7.44 -1.09
N PHE A 122 5.27 8.12 -1.53
CA PHE A 122 5.98 9.12 -0.74
C PHE A 122 5.09 10.30 -0.35
N ARG A 123 4.16 10.69 -1.21
CA ARG A 123 3.24 11.80 -0.96
C ARG A 123 2.30 11.47 0.21
N GLU A 124 1.63 10.33 0.14
CA GLU A 124 0.69 9.84 1.13
C GLU A 124 1.36 9.65 2.49
N ALA A 125 2.56 9.05 2.49
CA ALA A 125 3.38 8.91 3.67
C ALA A 125 3.76 10.26 4.31
N ARG A 126 4.18 11.23 3.49
CA ARG A 126 4.56 12.57 3.94
C ARG A 126 3.38 13.31 4.57
N GLU A 127 2.23 13.33 3.90
CA GLU A 127 1.03 14.02 4.38
C GLU A 127 0.58 13.48 5.76
N LEU A 128 0.68 12.16 5.98
CA LEU A 128 0.40 11.56 7.29
C LEU A 128 1.43 11.96 8.36
N LEU A 129 2.72 11.86 8.05
CA LEU A 129 3.78 12.19 9.01
C LEU A 129 3.78 13.68 9.39
N GLU A 130 3.48 14.57 8.45
CA GLU A 130 3.37 16.00 8.72
C GLU A 130 2.20 16.29 9.66
N LYS A 131 1.04 15.66 9.45
CA LYS A 131 -0.10 15.74 10.38
C LYS A 131 0.26 15.22 11.77
N LEU A 132 0.97 14.09 11.86
CA LEU A 132 1.42 13.53 13.14
C LEU A 132 2.40 14.47 13.86
N CYS A 133 3.36 15.06 13.13
CA CYS A 133 4.28 16.04 13.71
C CYS A 133 3.58 17.32 14.18
N GLN A 134 2.48 17.72 13.54
CA GLN A 134 1.68 18.86 13.99
C GLN A 134 0.90 18.54 15.27
N GLN A 135 0.42 17.31 15.41
CA GLN A 135 -0.33 16.85 16.59
C GLN A 135 0.58 16.63 17.79
N GLU A 136 1.75 16.04 17.58
CA GLU A 136 2.73 15.72 18.63
C GLU A 136 4.13 16.25 18.24
N PRO A 137 4.40 17.56 18.39
CA PRO A 137 5.65 18.18 17.92
C PRO A 137 6.92 17.63 18.59
N ASP A 138 6.80 17.16 19.83
CA ASP A 138 7.91 16.65 20.61
C ASP A 138 8.30 15.22 20.24
N GLU A 139 7.41 14.47 19.57
CA GLU A 139 7.66 13.08 19.20
C GLU A 139 8.80 12.99 18.18
N ARG A 140 9.91 12.38 18.60
CA ARG A 140 11.14 12.29 17.80
C ARG A 140 11.00 11.26 16.69
N ALA A 141 10.22 10.20 16.92
CA ALA A 141 10.04 9.13 15.94
C ALA A 141 9.40 9.65 14.64
N PHE A 142 8.40 10.55 14.73
CA PHE A 142 7.73 11.11 13.55
C PHE A 142 8.66 11.97 12.72
N ARG A 143 9.45 12.83 13.38
CA ARG A 143 10.44 13.68 12.71
C ARG A 143 11.56 12.86 12.06
N ALA A 144 12.04 11.82 12.74
CA ALA A 144 13.05 10.92 12.22
C ALA A 144 12.56 10.15 10.99
N GLU A 145 11.33 9.60 11.04
CA GLU A 145 10.72 8.91 9.90
C GLU A 145 10.49 9.86 8.72
N LEU A 146 10.01 11.08 8.96
CA LEU A 146 9.81 12.09 7.92
C LEU A 146 11.13 12.48 7.25
N ALA A 147 12.21 12.63 8.01
CA ALA A 147 13.54 12.89 7.47
C ALA A 147 14.06 11.70 6.64
N SER A 148 13.87 10.47 7.12
CA SER A 148 14.20 9.24 6.38
C SER A 148 13.42 9.14 5.06
N LEU A 149 12.10 9.40 5.10
CA LEU A 149 11.21 9.39 3.95
C LEU A 149 11.69 10.37 2.87
N LYS A 150 12.02 11.62 3.25
CA LYS A 150 12.52 12.64 2.32
C LYS A 150 13.82 12.23 1.64
N LYS A 151 14.71 11.51 2.34
CA LYS A 151 15.93 10.96 1.73
C LYS A 151 15.60 9.88 0.71
N ARG A 152 14.67 8.97 1.04
CA ARG A 152 14.23 7.89 0.13
C ARG A 152 13.50 8.43 -1.10
N GLU A 153 12.65 9.44 -0.94
CA GLU A 153 11.96 10.15 -2.03
C GLU A 153 12.97 10.75 -3.03
N ARG A 154 13.95 11.52 -2.54
CA ARG A 154 15.01 12.11 -3.37
C ARG A 154 15.87 11.06 -4.07
N ALA A 155 16.20 9.96 -3.39
CA ALA A 155 16.97 8.88 -3.99
C ALA A 155 16.20 8.24 -5.16
N ALA A 156 14.91 7.99 -5.00
CA ALA A 156 14.05 7.47 -6.06
C ALA A 156 13.89 8.46 -7.23
N GLU A 157 13.78 9.75 -6.96
CA GLU A 157 13.75 10.80 -8.00
C GLU A 157 15.04 10.83 -8.81
N LEU A 158 16.21 10.74 -8.16
CA LEU A 158 17.50 10.71 -8.84
C LEU A 158 17.68 9.45 -9.69
N GLU A 159 17.27 8.29 -9.17
CA GLU A 159 17.32 7.02 -9.89
C GLU A 159 16.43 7.06 -11.14
N THR A 160 15.19 7.53 -11.01
CA THR A 160 14.28 7.69 -12.14
C THR A 160 14.80 8.69 -13.17
N ALA A 161 15.35 9.84 -12.74
CA ALA A 161 15.96 10.81 -13.64
C ALA A 161 17.18 10.23 -14.39
N ALA A 162 18.04 9.49 -13.71
CA ALA A 162 19.18 8.82 -14.31
C ALA A 162 18.75 7.75 -15.33
N PHE A 163 17.74 6.95 -14.98
CA PHE A 163 17.14 5.95 -15.86
C PHE A 163 16.61 6.58 -17.15
N TRP A 164 15.76 7.60 -17.04
CA TRP A 164 15.18 8.29 -18.21
C TRP A 164 16.23 9.06 -19.03
N GLY A 165 17.20 9.71 -18.38
CA GLY A 165 18.30 10.38 -19.07
C GLY A 165 19.21 9.39 -19.82
N GLY A 166 19.39 8.16 -19.29
CA GLY A 166 20.05 7.07 -19.99
C GLY A 166 19.25 6.54 -21.18
N ALA A 167 17.96 6.30 -21.00
CA ALA A 167 17.04 5.82 -22.04
C ALA A 167 16.92 6.80 -23.21
N LEU A 168 16.80 8.11 -22.93
CA LEU A 168 16.72 9.14 -23.96
C LEU A 168 18.01 9.25 -24.78
N ARG A 169 19.17 9.15 -24.13
CA ARG A 169 20.49 9.15 -24.80
C ARG A 169 20.70 7.95 -25.72
N LYS A 170 20.11 6.80 -25.39
CA LYS A 170 20.18 5.58 -26.21
C LYS A 170 19.12 5.54 -27.32
N GLY A 171 18.25 6.55 -27.40
CA GLY A 171 17.00 6.48 -28.15
C GLY A 171 16.06 5.50 -27.45
N LEU A 172 14.78 5.85 -27.29
CA LEU A 172 13.77 4.94 -26.71
C LEU A 172 13.65 3.71 -27.62
N ALA A 173 14.50 2.71 -27.39
CA ALA A 173 14.40 1.42 -28.05
C ALA A 173 13.12 0.77 -27.55
N GLU A 174 12.09 0.75 -28.39
CA GLU A 174 10.90 -0.04 -28.14
C GLU A 174 11.33 -1.49 -27.86
N PRO A 175 10.76 -2.15 -26.84
CA PRO A 175 10.95 -3.58 -26.70
C PRO A 175 10.38 -4.22 -27.97
N ARG A 176 11.28 -4.75 -28.81
CA ARG A 176 10.91 -5.51 -30.00
C ARG A 176 10.12 -6.72 -29.50
N LEU A 177 8.79 -6.64 -29.56
CA LEU A 177 7.90 -7.78 -29.35
C LEU A 177 8.26 -8.79 -30.43
N GLU A 178 9.11 -9.76 -30.09
CA GLU A 178 9.36 -10.89 -30.96
C GLU A 178 8.01 -11.56 -31.25
N ARG A 179 7.60 -11.51 -32.52
CA ARG A 179 6.45 -12.27 -32.99
C ARG A 179 6.73 -13.73 -32.70
N LEU A 180 5.88 -14.33 -31.87
CA LEU A 180 5.72 -15.76 -31.81
C LEU A 180 5.07 -16.22 -33.12
N GLU A 181 5.86 -16.31 -34.19
CA GLU A 181 5.47 -16.96 -35.43
C GLU A 181 6.43 -18.12 -35.71
N GLY A 182 5.94 -19.35 -35.47
CA GLY A 182 6.13 -20.48 -36.37
C GLY A 182 7.47 -21.21 -36.38
N GLY A 183 7.58 -22.22 -35.51
CA GLY A 183 8.01 -23.60 -35.82
C GLY A 183 9.34 -23.87 -36.56
N GLN A 184 10.23 -24.63 -35.91
CA GLN A 184 10.50 -26.02 -36.28
C GLN A 184 11.40 -26.69 -35.22
N ALA A 185 11.09 -27.96 -34.93
CA ALA A 185 11.80 -28.81 -34.00
C ALA A 185 13.24 -29.08 -34.45
N ASN A 186 14.16 -29.18 -33.49
CA ASN A 186 15.23 -30.16 -33.53
C ASN A 186 15.72 -30.45 -32.10
N ASP A 187 15.70 -31.74 -31.76
CA ASP A 187 16.22 -32.33 -30.54
C ASP A 187 17.74 -32.25 -30.46
N ALA A 188 18.28 -31.89 -29.28
CA ALA A 188 19.45 -32.51 -28.65
C ALA A 188 19.70 -31.91 -27.25
N HIS A 189 19.94 -32.81 -26.28
CA HIS A 189 20.64 -32.63 -24.98
C HIS A 189 21.72 -31.52 -24.98
N ASP A 190 22.05 -30.79 -23.91
CA ASP A 190 22.21 -31.18 -22.50
C ASP A 190 22.40 -29.92 -21.60
N GLN A 191 22.16 -30.07 -20.30
CA GLN A 191 22.72 -29.32 -19.14
C GLN A 191 22.25 -27.90 -18.74
N ASP A 192 21.50 -27.90 -17.64
CA ASP A 192 21.30 -26.91 -16.56
C ASP A 192 22.19 -25.66 -16.53
N GLN A 193 21.55 -24.48 -16.70
CA GLN A 193 21.81 -23.28 -15.90
C GLN A 193 20.49 -22.49 -15.74
N GLU A 194 19.78 -22.67 -14.61
CA GLU A 194 18.72 -21.76 -14.18
C GLU A 194 19.34 -20.40 -13.81
N SER A 195 19.38 -19.49 -14.79
CA SER A 195 19.70 -18.09 -14.57
C SER A 195 18.42 -17.25 -14.47
N ASP A 196 18.47 -16.32 -13.53
CA ASP A 196 17.43 -15.49 -12.95
C ASP A 196 16.61 -14.66 -13.96
N GLY A 197 15.59 -15.28 -14.56
CA GLY A 197 14.62 -14.64 -15.48
C GLY A 197 13.40 -14.01 -14.80
N SER A 198 13.35 -14.02 -13.47
CA SER A 198 12.23 -13.50 -12.66
C SER A 198 12.32 -11.99 -12.47
N PHE A 199 13.54 -11.47 -12.27
CA PHE A 199 13.81 -10.06 -12.00
C PHE A 199 13.45 -9.15 -13.18
N ASN A 200 13.76 -9.59 -14.41
CA ASN A 200 13.51 -8.79 -15.61
C ASN A 200 12.01 -8.65 -15.94
N ARG A 201 11.20 -9.70 -15.70
CA ARG A 201 9.75 -9.64 -15.94
C ARG A 201 9.04 -8.67 -15.01
N ARG A 202 9.44 -8.59 -13.74
CA ARG A 202 8.82 -7.70 -12.75
C ARG A 202 9.15 -6.23 -12.96
N ALA A 203 10.40 -5.93 -13.34
CA ALA A 203 10.80 -4.57 -13.67
C ALA A 203 10.07 -4.05 -14.93
N VAL A 204 9.92 -4.91 -15.94
CA VAL A 204 9.18 -4.58 -17.17
C VAL A 204 7.69 -4.41 -16.89
N THR A 205 7.06 -5.28 -16.10
CA THR A 205 5.62 -5.15 -15.78
C THR A 205 5.33 -3.91 -14.94
N MET A 206 6.20 -3.55 -13.98
CA MET A 206 6.06 -2.32 -13.21
C MET A 206 6.27 -1.06 -14.05
N GLY A 207 7.24 -1.09 -14.98
CA GLY A 207 7.45 0.01 -15.93
C GLY A 207 6.25 0.24 -16.85
N LEU A 208 5.69 -0.84 -17.41
CA LEU A 208 4.50 -0.78 -18.27
C LEU A 208 3.24 -0.34 -17.51
N ALA A 209 3.05 -0.80 -16.28
CA ALA A 209 1.92 -0.37 -15.45
C ALA A 209 1.98 1.14 -15.14
N ARG A 210 3.18 1.68 -14.87
CA ARG A 210 3.36 3.12 -14.66
C ARG A 210 3.15 3.93 -15.93
N LEU A 211 3.60 3.43 -17.09
CA LEU A 211 3.33 4.06 -18.39
C LEU A 211 1.83 4.08 -18.70
N TYR A 212 1.12 2.99 -18.43
CA TYR A 212 -0.32 2.87 -18.63
C TYR A 212 -1.10 3.90 -17.79
N VAL A 213 -0.80 4.01 -16.49
CA VAL A 213 -1.42 5.01 -15.60
C VAL A 213 -1.10 6.44 -16.05
N MET A 214 0.09 6.69 -16.60
CA MET A 214 0.46 7.99 -17.13
C MET A 214 -0.35 8.34 -18.40
N LEU A 215 -0.52 7.37 -19.30
CA LEU A 215 -1.32 7.51 -20.53
C LEU A 215 -2.81 7.74 -20.22
N GLU A 216 -3.38 7.03 -19.24
CA GLU A 216 -4.77 7.27 -18.81
C GLU A 216 -4.96 8.70 -18.29
N ARG A 217 -3.99 9.24 -17.55
CA ARG A 217 -4.04 10.62 -17.04
C ARG A 217 -3.96 11.67 -18.15
N VAL A 218 -3.12 11.42 -19.16
CA VAL A 218 -3.04 12.29 -20.35
C VAL A 218 -4.36 12.22 -21.12
N PHE A 219 -4.90 11.03 -21.35
CA PHE A 219 -6.17 10.84 -22.05
C PHE A 219 -7.35 11.49 -21.32
N ALA A 220 -7.43 11.36 -19.99
CA ALA A 220 -8.44 12.02 -19.17
C ALA A 220 -8.34 13.56 -19.27
N SER A 221 -7.12 14.10 -19.28
CA SER A 221 -6.87 15.54 -19.44
C SER A 221 -7.30 16.05 -20.82
N LEU A 222 -6.99 15.28 -21.88
CA LEU A 222 -7.41 15.58 -23.25
C LEU A 222 -8.94 15.50 -23.41
N LEU A 223 -9.61 14.53 -22.78
CA LEU A 223 -11.07 14.42 -22.77
C LEU A 223 -11.74 15.61 -22.07
N LEU A 224 -11.18 16.09 -20.96
CA LEU A 224 -11.66 17.30 -20.29
C LEU A 224 -11.48 18.55 -21.15
N LEU A 225 -10.33 18.66 -21.82
CA LEU A 225 -10.06 19.74 -22.76
C LEU A 225 -11.04 19.73 -23.93
N TRP A 226 -11.29 18.54 -24.50
CA TRP A 226 -12.24 18.34 -25.58
C TRP A 226 -13.68 18.67 -25.16
N ARG A 227 -14.12 18.24 -23.98
CA ARG A 227 -15.44 18.61 -23.41
C ARG A 227 -15.58 20.13 -23.22
N SER A 228 -14.53 20.79 -22.72
CA SER A 228 -14.50 22.25 -22.57
C SER A 228 -14.59 22.97 -23.91
N LEU A 229 -13.86 22.48 -24.92
CA LEU A 229 -13.91 23.02 -26.29
C LEU A 229 -15.30 22.82 -26.91
N VAL A 230 -15.92 21.65 -26.75
CA VAL A 230 -17.28 21.37 -27.25
C VAL A 230 -18.33 22.25 -26.55
N GLN A 231 -18.22 22.47 -25.24
CA GLN A 231 -19.12 23.38 -24.50
C GLN A 231 -18.98 24.83 -24.98
N LYS A 232 -17.74 25.33 -25.15
CA LYS A 232 -17.50 26.68 -25.70
C LYS A 232 -18.05 26.83 -27.12
N TRP A 233 -17.88 25.81 -27.95
CA TRP A 233 -18.39 25.80 -29.33
C TRP A 233 -19.92 25.68 -29.40
N GLY A 234 -20.54 25.01 -28.43
CA GLY A 234 -22.00 24.92 -28.27
C GLY A 234 -22.66 26.17 -27.70
N ALA A 235 -21.93 26.98 -26.91
CA ALA A 235 -22.41 28.24 -26.35
C ALA A 235 -22.41 29.38 -27.39
N GLY A 236 -21.40 29.43 -28.28
CA GLY A 236 -21.31 30.44 -29.34
C GLY A 236 -22.49 30.41 -30.33
N ARG A 237 -23.03 29.21 -30.62
CA ARG A 237 -24.17 29.07 -31.56
C ARG A 237 -25.54 29.41 -30.98
N ARG A 238 -25.68 29.63 -29.67
CA ARG A 238 -26.95 30.06 -29.05
C ARG A 238 -27.09 31.57 -28.98
N HIS A 239 -25.98 32.31 -28.96
CA HIS A 239 -26.04 33.77 -28.92
C HIS A 239 -26.36 34.42 -30.28
N ASP A 240 -26.03 33.73 -31.39
CA ASP A 240 -26.31 34.21 -32.75
C ASP A 240 -27.76 33.98 -33.23
N ARG A 241 -28.65 33.38 -32.43
CA ARG A 241 -30.07 33.16 -32.80
C ARG A 241 -31.06 34.16 -32.20
N ASP A 242 -30.65 35.00 -31.25
CA ASP A 242 -31.56 35.93 -30.56
C ASP A 242 -31.53 37.37 -31.10
N HIS A 243 -30.86 37.64 -32.23
CA HIS A 243 -30.79 38.99 -32.84
C HIS A 243 -31.34 39.06 -34.28
N SER A 244 -32.45 38.37 -34.53
CA SER A 244 -33.23 38.52 -35.77
C SER A 244 -34.74 38.60 -35.47
N SER A 245 -35.19 39.71 -34.90
CA SER A 245 -36.57 40.16 -35.01
C SER A 245 -36.60 41.44 -35.85
N PRO A 246 -37.14 41.42 -37.08
CA PRO A 246 -37.57 42.64 -37.73
C PRO A 246 -39.04 42.91 -37.38
N HIS A 247 -39.26 44.07 -36.75
CA HIS A 247 -40.50 44.82 -36.90
C HIS A 247 -40.83 44.99 -38.39
N VAL A 248 -42.10 44.87 -38.78
CA VAL A 248 -42.87 45.86 -39.57
C VAL A 248 -44.36 45.49 -39.53
N LEU A 249 -45.17 46.52 -39.25
CA LEU A 249 -46.59 46.82 -39.47
C LEU A 249 -47.50 45.75 -40.11
#